data_AF-A0AA37JY57-F1
#
_entry.id   AF-A0AA37JY57-F1
#
_cell.length_a   1.000
_cell.length_b   1.000
_cell.length_c   1.000
_cell.angle_alpha   90.00
_cell.angle_beta   90.00
_cell.angle_gamma   90.00
#
_symmetry.space_group_name_H-M   'P 1'
#
loop_
_entity.id
_entity.type
_entity.pdbx_description
1 polymer ?
#
loop_
_entity_poly.entity_id
_entity_poly.type
_entity_poly.pdbx_seq_one_letter_code
_entity_poly.pdbx_strand_id
1 'polypeptide(L)'
;MDTNVSGIFASFGDAMVYMISRDKEKSKKAALKAGKTVKAGSIVGHLIPTDYSMLEECVSKSDLVFESAAENLELKIDLHTKIGKALRKDAIAGIGSSGLSITRLAECYPEDVRGQFFGIHILASALRADGITL
;
A
#
# COMPACT_ATOMS: atom_id res chain seq x y z
N MET A 1 6.22 5.35 3.91
CA MET A 1 5.66 4.84 2.65
C MET A 1 6.63 3.82 2.09
N ASP A 2 6.16 2.61 1.82
CA ASP A 2 7.00 1.53 1.33
C ASP A 2 7.25 1.68 -0.19
N THR A 3 8.43 2.20 -0.53
CA THR A 3 8.83 2.41 -1.93
C THR A 3 9.17 1.11 -2.64
N ASN A 4 9.51 0.05 -1.91
CA ASN A 4 9.92 -1.22 -2.52
C ASN A 4 8.69 -1.95 -3.05
N VAL A 5 7.64 -2.05 -2.22
CA VAL A 5 6.36 -2.66 -2.61
C VAL A 5 5.74 -1.94 -3.80
N SER A 6 5.77 -0.60 -3.80
CA SER A 6 5.27 0.22 -4.90
C SER A 6 6.01 -0.07 -6.21
N GLY A 7 7.35 -0.18 -6.16
CA GLY A 7 8.16 -0.50 -7.33
C GLY A 7 7.92 -1.93 -7.85
N ILE A 8 7.71 -2.89 -6.95
CA ILE A 8 7.38 -4.27 -7.30
C ILE A 8 6.04 -4.31 -8.05
N PHE A 9 4.97 -3.74 -7.49
CA PHE A 9 3.66 -3.73 -8.14
C PHE A 9 3.68 -3.01 -9.49
N ALA A 10 4.32 -1.84 -9.57
CA ALA A 10 4.43 -1.08 -10.82
C ALA A 10 5.24 -1.80 -11.91
N SER A 11 6.02 -2.82 -11.56
CA SER A 11 6.80 -3.64 -12.51
C SER A 11 6.00 -4.77 -13.14
N PHE A 12 4.80 -5.07 -12.63
CA PHE A 12 3.97 -6.15 -13.14
C PHE A 12 2.92 -5.63 -14.12
N GLY A 13 3.11 -5.94 -15.41
CA GLY A 13 2.19 -5.54 -16.48
C GLY A 13 1.98 -4.03 -16.55
N ASP A 14 0.72 -3.62 -16.74
CA ASP A 14 0.30 -2.22 -16.81
C ASP A 14 -0.30 -1.71 -15.49
N ALA A 15 0.12 -2.28 -14.36
CA ALA A 15 -0.42 -1.91 -13.05
C ALA A 15 -0.07 -0.47 -12.68
N MET A 16 -1.10 0.36 -12.53
CA MET A 16 -0.97 1.74 -12.02
C MET A 16 -1.01 1.72 -10.49
N VAL A 17 -0.08 2.43 -9.86
CA VAL A 17 0.08 2.46 -8.40
C VAL A 17 -0.13 3.87 -7.87
N TYR A 18 -1.25 4.07 -7.18
CA TYR A 18 -1.48 5.31 -6.43
C TYR A 18 -0.58 5.36 -5.19
N MET A 19 0.33 6.32 -5.18
CA MET A 19 1.26 6.55 -4.08
C MET A 19 0.70 7.59 -3.13
N ILE A 20 0.02 7.12 -2.07
CA ILE A 20 -0.67 7.97 -1.12
C ILE A 20 0.16 8.18 0.15
N SER A 21 0.31 9.44 0.57
CA SER A 21 0.86 9.77 1.89
C SER A 21 0.21 11.04 2.44
N ARG A 22 0.56 11.44 3.67
CA ARG A 22 0.03 12.68 4.27
C ARG A 22 0.43 13.96 3.50
N ASP A 23 1.46 13.88 2.67
CA ASP A 23 2.06 15.02 1.98
C ASP A 23 2.39 14.62 0.54
N LYS A 24 1.77 15.31 -0.42
CA LYS A 24 1.95 15.03 -1.85
C LYS A 24 3.41 15.12 -2.30
N GLU A 25 4.22 16.01 -1.70
CA GLU A 25 5.64 16.12 -2.02
C GLU A 25 6.43 14.89 -1.54
N LYS A 26 6.04 14.31 -0.40
CA LYS A 26 6.62 13.02 0.04
C LYS A 26 6.26 11.90 -0.91
N SER A 27 5.03 11.87 -1.41
CA SER A 27 4.59 10.90 -2.41
C SER A 27 5.39 11.02 -3.71
N LYS A 28 5.64 12.25 -4.21
CA LYS A 28 6.46 12.49 -5.41
C LYS A 28 7.89 11.98 -5.24
N LYS A 29 8.53 12.30 -4.11
CA LYS A 29 9.88 11.81 -3.78
C LYS A 29 9.92 10.28 -3.68
N ALA A 30 8.88 9.68 -3.10
CA ALA A 30 8.74 8.23 -2.99
C ALA A 30 8.62 7.57 -4.37
N ALA A 31 7.84 8.14 -5.29
CA ALA A 31 7.71 7.64 -6.66
C ALA A 31 9.05 7.65 -7.42
N LEU A 32 9.79 8.77 -7.34
CA LEU A 32 11.11 8.86 -7.95
C LEU A 32 12.11 7.86 -7.35
N LYS A 33 11.98 7.56 -6.05
CA LYS A 33 12.82 6.54 -5.39
C LYS A 33 12.42 5.13 -5.84
N ALA A 34 11.13 4.81 -5.86
CA ALA A 34 10.61 3.51 -6.29
C ALA A 34 10.97 3.20 -7.75
N GLY A 35 10.94 4.19 -8.65
CA GLY A 35 11.41 4.02 -10.03
C GLY A 35 12.89 3.61 -10.16
N LYS A 36 13.70 3.77 -9.10
CA LYS A 36 15.11 3.37 -9.06
C LYS A 36 15.34 2.02 -8.39
N THR A 37 14.34 1.44 -7.70
CA THR A 37 14.51 0.18 -6.95
C THR A 37 14.39 -1.05 -7.84
N VAL A 38 13.80 -0.90 -9.03
CA VAL A 38 13.68 -1.97 -10.03
C VAL A 38 14.53 -1.62 -11.26
N LYS A 39 15.11 -2.63 -11.93
CA LYS A 39 16.00 -2.44 -13.10
C LYS A 39 15.29 -1.89 -14.36
N ALA A 40 14.04 -1.46 -14.23
CA ALA A 40 13.20 -0.95 -15.30
C ALA A 40 12.90 0.54 -15.04
N GLY A 41 13.62 1.43 -15.71
CA GLY A 41 13.32 2.88 -15.68
C GLY A 41 11.94 3.24 -16.23
N SER A 42 11.22 2.27 -16.80
CA SER A 42 9.90 2.41 -17.43
C SER A 42 8.73 2.48 -16.44
N ILE A 43 8.90 2.12 -15.16
CA ILE A 43 7.76 2.07 -14.21
C ILE A 43 7.35 3.43 -13.63
N VAL A 44 8.16 4.48 -13.82
CA VAL A 44 7.90 5.80 -13.22
C VAL A 44 6.54 6.36 -13.68
N GLY A 45 6.17 6.10 -14.94
CA GLY A 45 4.87 6.51 -15.49
C GLY A 45 3.67 5.81 -14.82
N HIS A 46 3.89 4.67 -14.17
CA HIS A 46 2.86 3.91 -13.47
C HIS A 46 2.68 4.35 -12.01
N LEU A 47 3.61 5.13 -11.47
CA LEU A 47 3.58 5.60 -10.09
C LEU A 47 2.88 6.97 -10.02
N ILE A 48 1.70 7.03 -9.41
CA ILE A 48 0.84 8.21 -9.39
C ILE A 48 0.84 8.84 -7.99
N PRO A 49 1.62 9.93 -7.74
CA PRO A 49 1.71 10.53 -6.42
C PRO A 49 0.47 11.32 -6.04
N THR A 50 -0.06 11.05 -4.85
CA THR A 50 -1.22 11.76 -4.30
C THR A 50 -1.15 11.87 -2.77
N ASP A 51 -2.18 12.43 -2.16
CA ASP A 51 -2.29 12.60 -0.71
C ASP A 51 -3.64 12.10 -0.16
N TYR A 52 -3.82 12.22 1.16
CA TYR A 52 -4.99 11.68 1.86
C TYR A 52 -6.32 12.28 1.42
N SER A 53 -6.33 13.46 0.79
CA SER A 53 -7.57 14.03 0.24
C SER A 53 -8.16 13.18 -0.90
N MET A 54 -7.32 12.39 -1.57
CA MET A 54 -7.71 11.52 -2.69
C MET A 54 -7.85 10.05 -2.28
N LEU A 55 -7.75 9.72 -0.99
CA LEU A 55 -7.68 8.33 -0.52
C LEU A 55 -8.89 7.51 -1.00
N GLU A 56 -10.10 7.97 -0.73
CA GLU A 56 -11.33 7.25 -1.06
C GLU A 56 -11.50 7.10 -2.57
N GLU A 57 -11.20 8.14 -3.35
CA GLU A 57 -11.24 8.08 -4.81
C GLU A 57 -10.25 7.04 -5.35
N CYS A 58 -8.99 7.06 -4.89
CA CYS A 58 -7.98 6.09 -5.29
C CYS A 58 -8.38 4.67 -4.89
N VAL A 59 -8.91 4.46 -3.69
CA VAL A 59 -9.40 3.14 -3.22
C VAL A 59 -10.52 2.63 -4.12
N SER A 60 -11.50 3.47 -4.47
CA SER A 60 -12.61 3.07 -5.34
C SER A 60 -12.18 2.69 -6.76
N LYS A 61 -11.00 3.13 -7.19
CA LYS A 61 -10.39 2.82 -8.50
C LYS A 61 -9.42 1.64 -8.45
N SER A 62 -9.03 1.17 -7.27
CA SER A 62 -7.99 0.14 -7.11
C SER A 62 -8.59 -1.26 -6.98
N ASP A 63 -7.97 -2.25 -7.62
CA ASP A 63 -8.28 -3.68 -7.44
C ASP A 63 -7.61 -4.25 -6.17
N LEU A 64 -6.48 -3.66 -5.79
CA LEU A 64 -5.71 -4.00 -4.59
C LEU A 64 -5.31 -2.73 -3.84
N VAL A 65 -5.62 -2.68 -2.55
CA VAL A 65 -5.14 -1.64 -1.63
C VAL A 65 -4.12 -2.25 -0.69
N PHE A 66 -2.91 -1.67 -0.62
CA PHE A 66 -1.89 -2.07 0.35
C PHE A 66 -1.58 -0.91 1.30
N GLU A 67 -1.94 -1.07 2.58
CA GLU A 67 -1.71 -0.09 3.63
C GLU A 67 -0.40 -0.39 4.37
N SER A 68 0.50 0.60 4.41
CA SER A 68 1.83 0.50 5.04
C SER A 68 2.21 1.79 5.78
N ALA A 69 1.24 2.49 6.35
CA ALA A 69 1.46 3.67 7.19
C ALA A 69 2.12 3.27 8.52
N ALA A 70 2.49 4.27 9.31
CA ALA A 70 3.14 4.04 10.60
C ALA A 70 2.29 3.14 11.52
N GLU A 71 2.95 2.30 12.31
CA GLU A 71 2.33 1.45 13.34
C GLU A 71 1.77 2.32 14.48
N ASN A 72 0.61 2.91 14.22
CA ASN A 72 -0.19 3.68 15.16
C ASN A 72 -1.65 3.24 15.01
N LEU A 73 -2.24 2.74 16.09
CA LEU A 73 -3.56 2.13 16.05
C LEU A 73 -4.67 3.11 15.64
N GLU A 74 -4.68 4.33 16.20
CA GLU A 74 -5.69 5.34 15.87
C GLU A 74 -5.65 5.73 14.39
N LEU A 75 -4.44 5.97 13.87
CA LEU A 75 -4.21 6.25 12.45
C LEU A 75 -4.72 5.10 11.57
N LYS A 76 -4.41 3.85 11.94
CA LYS A 76 -4.82 2.69 11.14
C LYS A 76 -6.33 2.46 11.22
N ILE A 77 -6.97 2.68 12.36
CA ILE A 77 -8.43 2.63 12.47
C ILE A 77 -9.07 3.67 11.54
N ASP A 78 -8.59 4.92 11.54
CA ASP A 78 -9.10 5.98 10.64
C ASP A 78 -8.93 5.60 9.16
N LEU A 79 -7.71 5.16 8.77
CA LEU A 79 -7.42 4.75 7.40
C LEU A 79 -8.27 3.56 6.97
N HIS A 80 -8.34 2.49 7.77
CA HIS A 80 -9.11 1.29 7.42
C HIS A 80 -10.61 1.55 7.39
N THR A 81 -11.13 2.46 8.21
CA THR A 81 -12.53 2.89 8.11
C THR A 81 -12.81 3.57 6.77
N LYS A 82 -11.91 4.44 6.31
CA LYS A 82 -12.05 5.12 5.00
C LYS A 82 -11.88 4.15 3.84
N ILE A 83 -10.86 3.28 3.91
CA ILE A 83 -10.61 2.24 2.91
C ILE A 83 -11.82 1.33 2.81
N GLY A 84 -12.32 0.79 3.92
CA GLY A 84 -13.46 -0.13 3.92
C GLY A 84 -14.74 0.48 3.36
N LYS A 85 -14.98 1.78 3.53
CA LYS A 85 -16.13 2.48 2.95
C LYS A 85 -16.02 2.68 1.44
N ALA A 86 -14.80 2.86 0.92
CA ALA A 86 -14.56 3.13 -0.49
C ALA A 86 -14.21 1.87 -1.30
N LEU A 87 -13.91 0.74 -0.63
CA LEU A 87 -13.48 -0.50 -1.27
C LEU A 87 -14.62 -1.07 -2.12
N ARG A 88 -14.30 -1.44 -3.37
CA ARG A 88 -15.24 -2.13 -4.25
C ARG A 88 -15.41 -3.58 -3.84
N LYS A 89 -16.56 -4.16 -4.14
CA LYS A 89 -16.90 -5.56 -3.81
C LYS A 89 -16.03 -6.63 -4.49
N ASP A 90 -15.30 -6.25 -5.53
CA ASP A 90 -14.41 -7.12 -6.30
C ASP A 90 -12.92 -6.85 -6.02
N ALA A 91 -12.61 -5.89 -5.13
CA ALA A 91 -11.25 -5.52 -4.77
C ALA A 91 -10.82 -6.20 -3.46
N ILE A 92 -9.52 -6.18 -3.19
CA ILE A 92 -8.94 -6.66 -1.94
C ILE A 92 -8.16 -5.56 -1.21
N ALA A 93 -8.20 -5.59 0.11
CA ALA A 93 -7.42 -4.70 0.95
C ALA A 93 -6.45 -5.49 1.83
N GLY A 94 -5.22 -4.99 1.93
CA GLY A 94 -4.14 -5.61 2.67
C GLY A 94 -3.43 -4.62 3.57
N ILE A 95 -2.93 -5.11 4.70
CA ILE A 95 -2.06 -4.34 5.60
C ILE A 95 -0.71 -5.02 5.78
N GLY A 96 0.37 -4.23 5.69
CA GLY A 96 1.67 -4.60 6.24
C GLY A 96 1.80 -4.12 7.68
N SER A 97 1.38 -4.93 8.66
CA SER A 97 1.55 -4.65 10.09
C SER A 97 2.36 -5.76 10.74
N SER A 98 3.35 -5.41 11.57
CA SER A 98 4.17 -6.38 12.30
C SER A 98 3.68 -6.67 13.73
N GLY A 99 2.70 -5.92 14.24
CA GLY A 99 2.33 -5.99 15.66
C GLY A 99 0.87 -5.71 16.01
N LEU A 100 0.04 -5.25 15.06
CA LEU A 100 -1.38 -5.01 15.33
C LEU A 100 -2.24 -6.19 14.93
N SER A 101 -3.34 -6.37 15.67
CA SER A 101 -4.31 -7.43 15.40
C SER A 101 -5.02 -7.19 14.07
N ILE A 102 -4.85 -8.12 13.13
CA ILE A 102 -5.56 -8.12 11.84
C ILE A 102 -7.07 -8.20 12.07
N THR A 103 -7.52 -9.06 13.00
CA THR A 103 -8.95 -9.18 13.35
C THR A 103 -9.52 -7.84 13.81
N ARG A 104 -8.78 -7.10 14.64
CA ARG A 104 -9.24 -5.80 15.13
C ARG A 104 -9.39 -4.77 14.02
N LEU A 105 -8.49 -4.78 13.04
CA LEU A 105 -8.56 -3.87 11.89
C LEU A 105 -9.62 -4.30 10.86
N ALA A 106 -9.90 -5.61 10.77
CA ALA A 106 -11.00 -6.13 9.94
C ALA A 106 -12.38 -5.62 10.40
N GLU A 107 -12.55 -5.36 11.69
CA GLU A 107 -13.79 -4.79 12.24
C GLU A 107 -14.08 -3.37 11.72
N CYS A 108 -13.07 -2.64 11.21
CA CYS A 108 -13.28 -1.34 10.57
C CYS A 108 -13.99 -1.43 9.21
N TYR A 109 -14.04 -2.63 8.60
CA TYR A 109 -14.66 -2.84 7.30
C TYR A 109 -16.17 -3.15 7.45
N PRO A 110 -17.02 -2.65 6.54
CA PRO A 110 -18.40 -3.11 6.40
C PRO A 110 -18.46 -4.63 6.20
N GLU A 111 -19.55 -5.26 6.65
CA GLU A 111 -19.68 -6.72 6.68
C GLU A 111 -19.53 -7.37 5.30
N ASP A 112 -20.08 -6.74 4.25
CA ASP A 112 -20.09 -7.26 2.89
C ASP A 112 -18.73 -7.25 2.20
N VAL A 113 -17.78 -6.43 2.68
CA VAL A 113 -16.40 -6.36 2.16
C VAL A 113 -15.36 -6.83 3.18
N ARG A 114 -15.75 -7.14 4.42
CA ARG A 114 -14.80 -7.57 5.49
C ARG A 114 -14.00 -8.81 5.11
N GLY A 115 -14.61 -9.73 4.36
CA GLY A 115 -13.93 -10.94 3.85
C GLY A 115 -12.82 -10.67 2.82
N GLN A 116 -12.68 -9.43 2.35
CA GLN A 116 -11.67 -8.98 1.38
C GLN A 116 -10.43 -8.36 2.05
N PHE A 117 -10.40 -8.31 3.39
CA PHE A 117 -9.29 -7.76 4.14
C PHE A 117 -8.31 -8.83 4.62
N PHE A 118 -7.02 -8.62 4.34
CA PHE A 118 -5.96 -9.58 4.62
C PHE A 118 -4.75 -8.94 5.32
N GLY A 119 -4.08 -9.72 6.15
CA GLY A 119 -2.70 -9.41 6.56
C GLY A 119 -1.74 -9.78 5.43
N ILE A 120 -0.98 -8.82 4.93
CA ILE A 120 0.01 -9.04 3.87
C ILE A 120 1.39 -8.65 4.41
N HIS A 121 2.17 -9.67 4.80
CA HIS A 121 3.55 -9.46 5.25
C HIS A 121 4.52 -9.55 4.08
N ILE A 122 5.06 -8.40 3.67
CA ILE A 122 6.12 -8.34 2.67
C ILE A 122 7.46 -8.25 3.41
N LEU A 123 8.27 -9.29 3.28
CA LEU A 123 9.64 -9.28 3.79
C LEU A 123 10.52 -8.49 2.84
N ALA A 124 11.06 -7.36 3.30
CA ALA A 124 12.16 -6.71 2.61
C ALA A 124 13.43 -7.54 2.85
N SER A 125 13.68 -8.55 1.99
CA SER A 125 15.06 -8.99 1.80
C SER A 125 15.78 -7.84 1.09
N ALA A 126 16.34 -6.92 1.89
CA ALA A 126 17.50 -6.24 1.40
C ALA A 126 18.50 -7.33 1.03
N LEU A 127 18.95 -7.33 -0.22
CA LEU A 127 20.32 -7.70 -0.54
C LEU A 127 21.23 -6.89 0.41
N ARG A 128 21.43 -7.38 1.64
CA ARG A 128 22.71 -7.27 2.30
C ARG A 128 23.58 -8.30 1.58
N ALA A 129 24.22 -7.85 0.50
CA ALA A 129 25.47 -8.46 0.10
C ALA A 129 26.47 -8.12 1.21
N ASP A 130 26.44 -8.93 2.26
CA ASP A 130 27.47 -9.20 3.26
C ASP A 130 26.88 -10.33 4.10
N GLY A 131 27.46 -11.53 3.93
CA GLY A 131 26.76 -12.80 4.08
C GLY A 131 26.02 -13.03 5.39
N ILE A 132 24.89 -13.74 5.29
CA ILE A 132 24.39 -14.75 6.22
C ILE A 132 23.30 -15.55 5.49
N THR A 133 23.41 -16.87 5.63
CA THR A 133 22.50 -17.94 5.23
C THR A 133 21.18 -17.89 6.01
N LEU A 134 20.05 -17.99 5.32
CA LEU A 134 18.92 -18.89 5.62
C LEU A 134 18.20 -19.21 4.30
#